data_AF-A0A933H9D5-F1
#
_entry.id   AF-A0A933H9D5-F1
#
_cell.length_a   1.000
_cell.length_b   1.000
_cell.length_c   1.000
_cell.angle_alpha   90.00
_cell.angle_beta   90.00
_cell.angle_gamma   90.00
#
_symmetry.space_group_name_H-M   'P 1'
#
loop_
_entity.id
_entity.type
_entity.pdbx_description
1 polymer ?
#
loop_
_entity_poly.entity_id
_entity_poly.type
_entity_poly.pdbx_seq_one_letter_code
_entity_poly.pdbx_strand_id
1 'polypeptide(L)'
;MKDDYAKVTSHEAVGKTTADFLNLPIGARAASMGGAYSAISEEASAIYWNPAGLVQISKLSALFMRSTYLEDISYQYASYAQRLSYDSVMAASIFMSNIGSIDHLDTSRNKLGAFSPRDTVVTLAYSKAVLEFSDKEKDVSIGVAVKHINSKIIESANTVASDIGIMTYNFTSIPYRLGVMISNVGNGLKFDKERNSLPQNVKLSGAVNPFKNMLISADVVFPKHNKTNFLVGAELSTEPNELTRLSFRTGLNSQKMRDDLTGFTMGIGITLHFFTLDYAYVPMGDLGKTHQISLTFDFPFRSPVFQRRDRSIFTKIKGISFK
;
A
#
# COMPACT_ATOMS: atom_id res chain seq x y z
N MET A 1 18.28 -40.59 -27.09
CA MET A 1 17.98 -39.25 -27.66
C MET A 1 16.51 -38.88 -27.40
N LYS A 2 16.05 -38.96 -26.14
CA LYS A 2 14.65 -38.67 -25.76
C LYS A 2 14.44 -38.26 -24.29
N ASP A 3 15.50 -37.88 -23.56
CA ASP A 3 15.44 -37.59 -22.12
C ASP A 3 15.86 -36.17 -21.71
N ASP A 4 16.12 -35.25 -22.67
CA ASP A 4 16.62 -33.90 -22.36
C ASP A 4 15.58 -32.77 -22.46
N TYR A 5 14.31 -33.07 -22.78
CA TYR A 5 13.28 -32.03 -22.94
C TYR A 5 12.48 -31.73 -21.66
N ALA A 6 12.65 -32.50 -20.58
CA ALA A 6 11.92 -32.30 -19.31
C ALA A 6 12.69 -31.45 -18.27
N LYS A 7 13.92 -31.02 -18.57
CA LYS A 7 14.77 -30.26 -17.63
C LYS A 7 14.85 -28.75 -17.88
N VAL A 8 14.20 -28.22 -18.92
CA VAL A 8 14.41 -26.81 -19.36
C VAL A 8 13.27 -25.85 -18.99
N THR A 9 12.14 -26.29 -18.42
CA THR A 9 11.00 -25.38 -18.15
C THR A 9 10.70 -25.09 -16.68
N SER A 10 11.50 -25.58 -15.71
CA SER A 10 11.29 -25.28 -14.28
C SER A 10 12.20 -24.18 -13.71
N HIS A 11 13.20 -23.70 -14.45
CA HIS A 11 14.06 -22.59 -14.00
C HIS A 11 13.43 -21.20 -14.21
N GLU A 12 12.40 -21.08 -15.06
CA GLU A 12 11.69 -19.83 -15.33
C GLU A 12 10.38 -19.68 -14.55
N ALA A 13 9.99 -20.69 -13.76
CA ALA A 13 8.96 -20.53 -12.73
C ALA A 13 9.55 -19.73 -11.56
N VAL A 14 9.59 -18.40 -11.74
CA VAL A 14 9.99 -17.42 -10.73
C VAL A 14 8.92 -17.37 -9.63
N GLY A 15 8.97 -18.36 -8.73
CA GLY A 15 8.12 -18.51 -7.56
C GLY A 15 8.94 -18.95 -6.34
N LYS A 16 10.05 -18.24 -6.06
CA LYS A 16 10.93 -18.52 -4.90
C LYS A 16 10.49 -17.83 -3.60
N THR A 17 9.39 -17.08 -3.62
CA THR A 17 8.84 -16.41 -2.43
C THR A 17 7.54 -17.06 -2.02
N THR A 18 7.42 -17.37 -0.73
CA THR A 18 6.12 -17.61 -0.11
C THR A 18 5.56 -16.29 0.43
N ALA A 19 4.29 -16.28 0.82
CA ALA A 19 3.59 -15.09 1.31
C ALA A 19 3.37 -13.98 0.28
N ASP A 20 3.01 -14.35 -0.97
CA ASP A 20 2.62 -13.38 -2.01
C ASP A 20 1.43 -12.50 -1.59
N PHE A 21 0.63 -12.93 -0.61
CA PHE A 21 -0.41 -12.12 0.01
C PHE A 21 0.13 -10.78 0.58
N LEU A 22 1.41 -10.70 0.93
CA LEU A 22 2.06 -9.47 1.39
C LEU A 22 2.18 -8.40 0.29
N ASN A 23 2.08 -8.78 -0.98
CA ASN A 23 2.10 -7.86 -2.13
C ASN A 23 0.69 -7.42 -2.59
N LEU A 24 -0.37 -7.90 -1.92
CA LEU A 24 -1.73 -7.51 -2.28
C LEU A 24 -2.01 -6.05 -1.90
N PRO A 25 -2.55 -5.24 -2.82
CA PRO A 25 -2.71 -3.80 -2.59
C PRO A 25 -3.73 -3.51 -1.49
N ILE A 26 -3.35 -2.62 -0.58
CA ILE A 26 -4.19 -2.17 0.54
C ILE A 26 -4.75 -0.77 0.28
N GLY A 27 -6.04 -0.58 0.51
CA GLY A 27 -6.78 0.64 0.22
C GLY A 27 -7.16 0.77 -1.27
N ALA A 28 -8.44 1.06 -1.54
CA ALA A 28 -8.92 1.22 -2.91
C ALA A 28 -8.29 2.43 -3.60
N ARG A 29 -8.04 3.53 -2.87
CA ARG A 29 -7.29 4.68 -3.39
C ARG A 29 -5.92 4.26 -3.96
N ALA A 30 -5.10 3.56 -3.17
CA ALA A 30 -3.79 3.10 -3.62
C ALA A 30 -3.88 2.07 -4.76
N ALA A 31 -4.82 1.14 -4.68
CA ALA A 31 -5.05 0.13 -5.71
C ALA A 31 -5.46 0.75 -7.06
N SER A 32 -6.33 1.77 -7.05
CA SER A 32 -6.74 2.50 -8.26
C SER A 32 -5.62 3.27 -8.94
N MET A 33 -4.55 3.58 -8.20
CA MET A 33 -3.33 4.22 -8.67
C MET A 33 -2.22 3.23 -9.05
N GLY A 34 -2.55 1.96 -9.31
CA GLY A 34 -1.59 0.94 -9.70
C GLY A 34 -0.63 0.51 -8.59
N GLY A 35 -0.83 0.99 -7.35
CA GLY A 35 0.07 0.78 -6.22
C GLY A 35 1.18 1.82 -6.07
N ALA A 36 1.22 2.87 -6.90
CA ALA A 36 2.18 3.98 -6.81
C ALA A 36 1.86 4.93 -5.64
N TYR A 37 1.99 4.45 -4.41
CA TYR A 37 1.43 5.11 -3.23
C TYR A 37 2.45 5.49 -2.15
N SER A 38 3.71 5.01 -2.25
CA SER A 38 4.65 5.09 -1.13
C SER A 38 5.12 6.52 -0.79
N ALA A 39 5.03 7.46 -1.75
CA ALA A 39 5.33 8.88 -1.54
C ALA A 39 4.10 9.74 -1.20
N ILE A 40 2.90 9.16 -1.17
CA ILE A 40 1.64 9.88 -0.94
C ILE A 40 0.74 9.20 0.10
N SER A 41 1.28 8.24 0.85
CA SER A 41 0.54 7.52 1.89
C SER A 41 0.33 8.43 3.11
N GLU A 42 -0.90 8.90 3.30
CA GLU A 42 -1.20 9.96 4.29
C GLU A 42 -2.30 9.57 5.29
N GLU A 43 -2.92 8.40 5.10
CA GLU A 43 -3.95 7.83 5.99
C GLU A 43 -3.47 6.53 6.67
N ALA A 44 -4.35 5.86 7.41
CA ALA A 44 -4.03 4.65 8.18
C ALA A 44 -3.40 3.52 7.34
N SER A 45 -3.62 3.47 6.03
CA SER A 45 -2.95 2.53 5.11
C SER A 45 -1.44 2.75 4.99
N ALA A 46 -0.91 3.90 5.43
CA ALA A 46 0.51 4.22 5.36
C ALA A 46 1.37 3.22 6.13
N ILE A 47 0.83 2.56 7.15
CA ILE A 47 1.48 1.43 7.84
C ILE A 47 1.93 0.31 6.86
N TYR A 48 1.19 0.10 5.76
CA TYR A 48 1.50 -0.87 4.71
C TYR A 48 2.39 -0.29 3.59
N TRP A 49 2.10 0.94 3.14
CA TRP A 49 2.77 1.52 1.97
C TRP A 49 4.11 2.17 2.29
N ASN A 50 4.16 3.00 3.33
CA ASN A 50 5.37 3.63 3.83
C ASN A 50 5.10 4.17 5.26
N PRO A 51 5.61 3.53 6.33
CA PRO A 51 5.30 3.94 7.70
C PRO A 51 5.78 5.36 8.01
N ALA A 52 6.73 5.94 7.26
CA ALA A 52 7.10 7.35 7.40
C ALA A 52 5.98 8.33 7.01
N GLY A 53 4.98 7.89 6.24
CA GLY A 53 3.82 8.70 5.87
C GLY A 53 2.82 8.92 7.01
N LEU A 54 2.84 8.07 8.05
CA LEU A 54 1.91 8.15 9.18
C LEU A 54 1.91 9.51 9.88
N VAL A 55 3.05 10.23 9.90
CA VAL A 55 3.11 11.59 10.48
C VAL A 55 2.31 12.65 9.72
N GLN A 56 1.65 12.33 8.60
CA GLN A 56 0.67 13.23 7.98
C GLN A 56 -0.71 13.17 8.63
N ILE A 57 -0.99 12.12 9.41
CA ILE A 57 -2.27 11.94 10.07
C ILE A 57 -2.47 13.03 11.12
N SER A 58 -3.52 13.83 10.97
CA SER A 58 -3.73 15.00 11.83
C SER A 58 -4.03 14.61 13.27
N LYS A 59 -5.00 13.73 13.51
CA LYS A 59 -5.38 13.30 14.86
C LYS A 59 -5.55 11.78 14.94
N LEU A 60 -6.46 11.26 14.14
CA LEU A 60 -6.84 9.86 14.11
C LEU A 60 -7.19 9.51 12.67
N SER A 61 -6.72 8.36 12.20
CA SER A 61 -7.14 7.76 10.94
C SER A 61 -7.51 6.30 11.20
N ALA A 62 -8.62 5.85 10.62
CA ALA A 62 -9.00 4.45 10.59
C ALA A 62 -9.39 4.07 9.17
N LEU A 63 -8.96 2.89 8.71
CA LEU A 63 -9.31 2.40 7.37
C LEU A 63 -9.75 0.95 7.46
N PHE A 64 -10.86 0.65 6.80
CA PHE A 64 -11.38 -0.68 6.56
C PHE A 64 -11.45 -0.93 5.07
N MET A 65 -11.15 -2.14 4.65
CA MET A 65 -11.12 -2.50 3.26
C MET A 65 -11.51 -3.95 3.08
N ARG A 66 -12.28 -4.21 2.03
CA ARG A 66 -12.53 -5.54 1.53
C ARG A 66 -12.25 -5.57 0.04
N SER A 67 -11.55 -6.59 -0.40
CA SER A 67 -11.34 -6.89 -1.79
C SER A 67 -11.81 -8.31 -2.07
N THR A 68 -12.53 -8.45 -3.18
CA THR A 68 -13.07 -9.72 -3.66
C THR A 68 -12.46 -10.00 -5.03
N TYR A 69 -11.83 -11.16 -5.18
CA TYR A 69 -11.36 -11.71 -6.44
C TYR A 69 -12.45 -12.60 -7.06
N LEU A 70 -12.14 -13.28 -8.17
CA LEU A 70 -13.03 -14.33 -8.67
C LEU A 70 -13.12 -15.51 -7.70
N GLU A 71 -14.27 -16.20 -7.80
CA GLU A 71 -14.69 -17.29 -6.90
C GLU A 71 -14.92 -16.80 -5.45
N ASP A 72 -14.30 -17.48 -4.48
CA ASP A 72 -14.45 -17.25 -3.03
C ASP A 72 -13.23 -16.53 -2.42
N ILE A 73 -12.23 -16.15 -3.23
CA ILE A 73 -11.01 -15.53 -2.75
C ILE A 73 -11.30 -14.08 -2.36
N SER A 74 -11.05 -13.77 -1.09
CA SER A 74 -11.18 -12.42 -0.59
C SER A 74 -10.13 -12.11 0.46
N TYR A 75 -9.82 -10.83 0.60
CA TYR A 75 -9.00 -10.37 1.70
C TYR A 75 -9.56 -9.08 2.28
N GLN A 76 -9.31 -8.92 3.57
CA GLN A 76 -9.81 -7.83 4.37
C GLN A 76 -8.63 -7.19 5.09
N TYR A 77 -8.76 -5.89 5.29
CA TYR A 77 -7.76 -5.12 5.97
C TYR A 77 -8.42 -4.08 6.86
N ALA A 78 -7.95 -3.98 8.10
CA ALA A 78 -8.32 -2.91 9.00
C ALA A 78 -7.05 -2.29 9.58
N SER A 79 -7.01 -0.97 9.65
CA SER A 79 -5.90 -0.23 10.24
C SER A 79 -6.41 0.95 11.03
N TYR A 80 -5.64 1.31 12.04
CA TYR A 80 -5.89 2.42 12.94
C TYR A 80 -4.57 3.12 13.22
N ALA A 81 -4.59 4.44 13.19
CA ALA A 81 -3.43 5.27 13.46
C ALA A 81 -3.84 6.46 14.33
N GLN A 82 -3.04 6.70 15.36
CA GLN A 82 -3.28 7.71 16.38
C GLN A 82 -2.06 8.61 16.51
N ARG A 83 -2.27 9.92 16.38
CA ARG A 83 -1.26 10.91 16.72
C ARG A 83 -1.06 10.95 18.23
N LEU A 84 0.21 10.88 18.63
CA LEU A 84 0.63 10.93 20.03
C LEU A 84 1.19 12.30 20.41
N SER A 85 1.95 12.92 19.50
CA SER A 85 2.59 14.22 19.69
C SER A 85 2.61 15.04 18.39
N TYR A 86 3.21 16.23 18.44
CA TYR A 86 3.40 17.09 17.28
C TYR A 86 4.20 16.42 16.15
N ASP A 87 5.13 15.52 16.50
CA ASP A 87 6.06 14.86 15.60
C ASP A 87 5.85 13.34 15.49
N SER A 88 4.99 12.70 16.29
CA SER A 88 4.90 11.23 16.29
C SER A 88 3.49 10.64 16.22
N VAL A 89 3.41 9.47 15.58
CA VAL A 89 2.19 8.70 15.33
C VAL A 89 2.48 7.22 15.54
N MET A 90 1.56 6.51 16.21
CA MET A 90 1.55 5.05 16.26
C MET A 90 0.40 4.50 15.44
N ALA A 91 0.55 3.29 14.91
CA ALA A 91 -0.48 2.63 14.15
C ALA A 91 -0.48 1.11 14.40
N ALA A 92 -1.64 0.50 14.20
CA ALA A 92 -1.82 -0.94 14.20
C ALA A 92 -2.68 -1.35 13.02
N SER A 93 -2.45 -2.53 12.47
CA SER A 93 -3.31 -3.10 11.43
C SER A 93 -3.42 -4.60 11.51
N ILE A 94 -4.50 -5.10 10.92
CA ILE A 94 -4.72 -6.52 10.69
C ILE A 94 -5.11 -6.75 9.22
N PHE A 95 -4.44 -7.72 8.61
CA PHE A 95 -4.75 -8.27 7.30
C PHE A 95 -5.24 -9.69 7.48
N MET A 96 -6.30 -10.07 6.77
CA MET A 96 -6.79 -11.45 6.73
C MET A 96 -7.11 -11.83 5.28
N SER A 97 -6.57 -12.94 4.80
CA SER A 97 -6.97 -13.56 3.53
C SER A 97 -7.80 -14.82 3.78
N ASN A 98 -8.70 -15.08 2.85
CA ASN A 98 -9.40 -16.36 2.75
C ASN A 98 -9.47 -16.75 1.28
N ILE A 99 -8.90 -17.90 0.93
CA ILE A 99 -8.85 -18.40 -0.45
C ILE A 99 -10.08 -19.27 -0.77
N GLY A 100 -10.97 -19.50 0.20
CA GLY A 100 -12.09 -20.43 0.05
C GLY A 100 -11.68 -21.86 0.40
N SER A 101 -12.48 -22.84 -0.02
CA SER A 101 -12.25 -24.26 0.24
C SER A 101 -11.65 -24.92 -0.99
N ILE A 102 -10.50 -25.57 -0.84
CA ILE A 102 -9.80 -26.31 -1.90
C ILE A 102 -9.96 -27.81 -1.62
N ASP A 103 -10.41 -28.56 -2.63
CA ASP A 103 -10.47 -30.01 -2.57
C ASP A 103 -9.06 -30.61 -2.46
N HIS A 104 -8.83 -31.43 -1.45
CA HIS A 104 -7.63 -32.24 -1.30
C HIS A 104 -7.81 -33.53 -2.10
N LEU A 105 -7.00 -33.72 -3.16
CA LEU A 105 -7.06 -34.89 -4.03
C LEU A 105 -5.82 -35.77 -3.87
N ASP A 106 -5.99 -37.08 -3.95
CA ASP A 106 -4.87 -38.02 -4.08
C ASP A 106 -4.32 -38.06 -5.54
N THR A 107 -3.25 -38.85 -5.76
CA THR A 107 -2.65 -39.05 -7.10
C THR A 107 -3.57 -39.76 -8.10
N SER A 108 -4.65 -40.38 -7.62
CA SER A 108 -5.70 -41.03 -8.40
C SER A 108 -6.94 -40.14 -8.58
N ARG A 109 -6.88 -38.86 -8.16
CA ARG A 109 -7.97 -37.86 -8.16
C ARG A 109 -9.16 -38.19 -7.25
N ASN A 110 -8.99 -39.06 -6.26
CA ASN A 110 -10.00 -39.25 -5.21
C ASN A 110 -9.94 -38.11 -4.20
N LYS A 111 -11.10 -37.66 -3.72
CA LYS A 111 -11.19 -36.62 -2.69
C LYS A 111 -10.82 -37.19 -1.31
N LEU A 112 -9.76 -36.65 -0.71
CA LEU A 112 -9.29 -36.94 0.65
C LEU A 112 -9.88 -35.99 1.70
N GLY A 113 -10.54 -34.92 1.28
CA GLY A 113 -11.14 -33.89 2.14
C GLY A 113 -11.06 -32.51 1.50
N ALA A 114 -11.24 -31.45 2.27
CA ALA A 114 -11.02 -30.08 1.83
C ALA A 114 -10.26 -29.28 2.89
N PHE A 115 -9.45 -28.32 2.45
CA PHE A 115 -8.75 -27.38 3.32
C PHE A 115 -8.98 -25.95 2.85
N SER A 116 -8.89 -24.99 3.78
CA SER A 116 -9.12 -23.57 3.49
C SER A 116 -7.90 -22.76 3.89
N PRO A 117 -7.06 -22.34 2.92
CA PRO A 117 -5.91 -21.51 3.19
C PRO A 117 -6.31 -20.14 3.73
N ARG A 118 -5.62 -19.72 4.79
CA ARG A 118 -5.86 -18.43 5.45
C ARG A 118 -4.53 -17.84 5.92
N ASP A 119 -4.35 -16.57 5.65
CA ASP A 119 -3.21 -15.81 6.13
C ASP A 119 -3.69 -14.68 7.04
N THR A 120 -2.92 -14.41 8.09
CA THR A 120 -3.16 -13.31 9.01
C THR A 120 -1.87 -12.56 9.24
N VAL A 121 -1.93 -11.23 9.09
CA VAL A 121 -0.79 -10.36 9.39
C VAL A 121 -1.23 -9.29 10.37
N VAL A 122 -0.62 -9.27 11.55
CA VAL A 122 -0.79 -8.19 12.53
C VAL A 122 0.43 -7.30 12.45
N THR A 123 0.22 -6.00 12.29
CA THR A 123 1.30 -5.01 12.15
C THR A 123 1.18 -3.94 13.22
N LEU A 124 2.30 -3.57 13.83
CA LEU A 124 2.44 -2.38 14.67
C LEU A 124 3.46 -1.46 14.04
N ALA A 125 3.22 -0.15 14.07
CA ALA A 125 4.13 0.82 13.53
C ALA A 125 4.25 2.08 14.38
N TYR A 126 5.39 2.73 14.24
CA TYR A 126 5.69 4.01 14.84
C TYR A 126 6.39 4.89 13.80
N SER A 127 6.03 6.17 13.79
CA SER A 127 6.53 7.15 12.84
C SER A 127 6.87 8.44 13.54
N LYS A 128 7.95 9.08 13.12
CA LYS A 128 8.46 10.32 13.69
C LYS A 128 8.92 11.31 12.61
N ALA A 129 8.51 12.57 12.75
CA ALA A 129 9.00 13.68 11.95
C ALA A 129 10.33 14.16 12.54
N VAL A 130 11.34 14.26 11.69
CA VAL A 130 12.69 14.73 12.01
C VAL A 130 12.86 16.11 11.36
N LEU A 131 12.77 17.15 12.18
CA LEU A 131 12.63 18.55 11.74
C LEU A 131 13.96 19.32 11.65
N GLU A 132 15.09 18.71 12.01
CA GLU A 132 16.35 19.43 12.29
C GLU A 132 17.39 19.34 11.16
N PHE A 133 17.09 18.73 10.01
CA PHE A 133 18.11 18.53 8.97
C PHE A 133 18.55 19.82 8.23
N SER A 134 17.90 20.97 8.43
CA SER A 134 18.34 22.26 7.87
C SER A 134 17.54 23.46 8.43
N ASP A 135 18.18 24.61 8.61
CA ASP A 135 17.57 25.92 8.93
C ASP A 135 16.51 26.42 7.92
N LYS A 136 16.23 25.62 6.88
CA LYS A 136 15.15 25.80 5.91
C LYS A 136 14.24 24.59 5.97
N GLU A 137 13.10 24.71 6.65
CA GLU A 137 11.77 24.09 6.40
C GLU A 137 11.71 22.67 5.75
N LYS A 138 12.71 21.81 5.95
CA LYS A 138 12.78 20.47 5.34
C LYS A 138 12.27 19.44 6.34
N ASP A 139 11.02 19.04 6.17
CA ASP A 139 10.44 17.99 7.00
C ASP A 139 10.76 16.62 6.40
N VAL A 140 11.70 15.92 7.03
CA VAL A 140 11.94 14.49 6.78
C VAL A 140 11.13 13.72 7.83
N SER A 141 10.57 12.58 7.46
CA SER A 141 9.97 11.65 8.41
C SER A 141 10.54 10.26 8.23
N ILE A 142 10.61 9.54 9.35
CA ILE A 142 11.05 8.15 9.40
C ILE A 142 9.95 7.32 10.04
N GLY A 143 9.81 6.08 9.61
CA GLY A 143 8.85 5.16 10.21
C GLY A 143 9.35 3.74 10.19
N VAL A 144 8.90 2.97 11.17
CA VAL A 144 9.19 1.54 11.30
C VAL A 144 7.90 0.79 11.55
N ALA A 145 7.79 -0.41 10.99
CA ALA A 145 6.67 -1.32 11.24
C ALA A 145 7.21 -2.74 11.52
N VAL A 146 6.55 -3.45 12.42
CA VAL A 146 6.83 -4.86 12.73
C VAL A 146 5.57 -5.66 12.45
N LYS A 147 5.74 -6.75 11.70
CA LYS A 147 4.68 -7.65 11.25
C LYS A 147 4.85 -9.01 11.90
N HIS A 148 3.79 -9.50 12.53
CA HIS A 148 3.63 -10.91 12.84
C HIS A 148 2.80 -11.57 11.74
N ILE A 149 3.39 -12.52 11.03
CA ILE A 149 2.80 -13.18 9.87
C ILE A 149 2.49 -14.62 10.27
N ASN A 150 1.24 -15.02 10.11
CA ASN A 150 0.76 -16.39 10.26
C ASN A 150 0.13 -16.83 8.93
N SER A 151 0.55 -17.96 8.40
CA SER A 151 0.00 -18.54 7.18
C SER A 151 -0.37 -19.99 7.45
N LYS A 152 -1.62 -20.34 7.16
CA LYS A 152 -2.16 -21.69 7.29
C LYS A 152 -2.60 -22.18 5.93
N ILE A 153 -1.99 -23.26 5.45
CA ILE A 153 -2.39 -23.95 4.21
C ILE A 153 -2.97 -25.31 4.60
N ILE A 154 -2.08 -26.27 4.88
CA ILE A 154 -2.38 -27.52 5.58
C ILE A 154 -1.79 -27.43 6.98
N GLU A 155 -0.51 -27.09 7.05
CA GLU A 155 0.19 -26.73 8.28
C GLU A 155 0.25 -25.21 8.48
N SER A 156 0.50 -24.80 9.72
CA SER A 156 0.67 -23.41 10.12
C SER A 156 2.15 -23.04 10.15
N ALA A 157 2.51 -21.94 9.51
CA ALA A 157 3.82 -21.32 9.60
C ALA A 157 3.69 -19.89 10.15
N ASN A 158 4.64 -19.50 11.00
CA ASN A 158 4.72 -18.14 11.54
C ASN A 158 6.10 -17.52 11.31
N THR A 159 6.13 -16.21 11.12
CA THR A 159 7.38 -15.44 11.08
C THR A 159 7.15 -14.01 11.53
N VAL A 160 8.24 -13.31 11.79
CA VAL A 160 8.26 -11.86 12.00
C VAL A 160 8.97 -11.21 10.82
N ALA A 161 8.49 -10.02 10.44
CA ALA A 161 9.13 -9.16 9.47
C ALA A 161 9.10 -7.70 9.92
N SER A 162 9.91 -6.87 9.28
CA SER A 162 9.93 -5.43 9.54
C SER A 162 9.94 -4.63 8.25
N ASP A 163 9.33 -3.45 8.31
CA ASP A 163 9.37 -2.45 7.26
C ASP A 163 10.00 -1.17 7.82
N ILE A 164 10.75 -0.48 6.97
CA ILE A 164 11.40 0.80 7.29
C ILE A 164 11.08 1.78 6.17
N GLY A 165 10.66 2.98 6.56
CA GLY A 165 10.27 4.04 5.65
C GLY A 165 11.01 5.33 5.95
N ILE A 166 11.33 6.07 4.89
CA ILE A 166 11.72 7.47 4.94
C ILE A 166 10.85 8.22 3.94
N MET A 167 10.39 9.40 4.31
CA MET A 167 9.58 10.26 3.44
C MET A 167 9.95 11.71 3.67
N THR A 168 9.78 12.50 2.63
CA THR A 168 10.20 13.90 2.61
C THR A 168 9.12 14.74 1.96
N TYR A 169 9.05 16.01 2.37
CA TYR A 169 8.04 16.94 1.90
C TYR A 169 8.71 18.24 1.45
N ASN A 170 8.36 18.68 0.23
CA ASN A 170 8.59 20.03 -0.29
C ASN A 170 10.04 20.53 -0.16
N PHE A 171 10.90 20.12 -1.09
CA PHE A 171 12.27 20.62 -1.16
C PHE A 171 12.47 21.80 -2.14
N THR A 172 11.46 22.20 -2.93
CA THR A 172 11.59 23.29 -3.93
C THR A 172 10.27 24.01 -4.23
N SER A 173 10.29 25.02 -5.10
CA SER A 173 9.12 25.83 -5.53
C SER A 173 7.94 25.04 -6.11
N ILE A 174 8.16 23.80 -6.58
CA ILE A 174 7.11 22.87 -6.99
C ILE A 174 6.90 21.89 -5.82
N PRO A 175 5.66 21.72 -5.30
CA PRO A 175 5.39 20.76 -4.24
C PRO A 175 5.63 19.35 -4.76
N TYR A 176 6.68 18.71 -4.23
CA TYR A 176 7.01 17.33 -4.52
C TYR A 176 7.30 16.56 -3.23
N ARG A 177 7.08 15.25 -3.29
CA ARG A 177 7.33 14.30 -2.21
C ARG A 177 8.24 13.21 -2.72
N LEU A 178 9.21 12.82 -1.92
CA LEU A 178 10.04 11.63 -2.18
C LEU A 178 9.91 10.68 -1.00
N GLY A 179 9.91 9.39 -1.30
CA GLY A 179 9.83 8.33 -0.30
C GLY A 179 10.73 7.16 -0.67
N VAL A 180 11.32 6.55 0.36
CA VAL A 180 12.05 5.29 0.26
C VAL A 180 11.43 4.32 1.26
N MET A 181 11.20 3.09 0.83
CA MET A 181 10.62 2.05 1.69
C MET A 181 11.33 0.72 1.48
N ILE A 182 11.69 0.06 2.57
CA ILE A 182 12.19 -1.31 2.57
C ILE A 182 11.15 -2.15 3.31
N SER A 183 10.58 -3.15 2.64
CA SER A 183 9.47 -3.95 3.17
C SER A 183 9.85 -5.40 3.38
N ASN A 184 9.17 -6.04 4.33
CA ASN A 184 9.18 -7.49 4.57
C ASN A 184 10.60 -8.03 4.86
N VAL A 185 11.43 -7.27 5.58
CA VAL A 185 12.74 -7.72 6.05
C VAL A 185 12.55 -8.75 7.14
N GLY A 186 12.92 -10.00 6.90
CA GLY A 186 12.73 -11.08 7.86
C GLY A 186 13.25 -12.42 7.36
N ASN A 187 13.18 -13.43 8.24
CA ASN A 187 13.80 -14.73 8.02
C ASN A 187 13.01 -15.67 7.08
N GLY A 188 11.82 -15.27 6.60
CA GLY A 188 10.99 -16.15 5.76
C GLY A 188 10.01 -17.02 6.56
N LEU A 189 9.03 -17.60 5.88
CA LEU A 189 8.13 -18.59 6.46
C LEU A 189 8.76 -19.98 6.39
N LYS A 190 8.70 -20.72 7.50
CA LYS A 190 9.12 -22.12 7.55
C LYS A 190 7.90 -23.03 7.56
N PHE A 191 7.72 -23.81 6.49
CA PHE A 191 6.73 -24.89 6.43
C PHE A 191 7.48 -26.21 6.59
N ASP A 192 7.12 -26.98 7.62
CA ASP A 192 7.84 -28.19 8.05
C ASP A 192 9.37 -27.99 8.13
N LYS A 193 10.12 -28.42 7.10
CA LYS A 193 11.58 -28.33 7.03
C LYS A 193 12.11 -27.24 6.10
N GLU A 194 11.30 -26.74 5.18
CA GLU A 194 11.72 -25.76 4.18
C GLU A 194 11.39 -24.33 4.60
N ARG A 195 12.36 -23.44 4.43
CA ARG A 195 12.22 -22.02 4.73
C ARG A 195 12.24 -21.23 3.43
N ASN A 196 11.13 -20.56 3.17
CA ASN A 196 10.96 -19.73 1.99
C ASN A 196 11.02 -18.25 2.37
N SER A 197 11.81 -17.49 1.62
CA SER A 197 12.01 -16.06 1.88
C SER A 197 10.74 -15.26 1.65
N LEU A 198 10.56 -14.20 2.44
CA LEU A 198 9.49 -13.22 2.22
C LEU A 198 9.74 -12.40 0.94
N PRO A 199 8.68 -11.85 0.32
CA PRO A 199 8.79 -10.91 -0.81
C PRO A 199 9.32 -9.57 -0.31
N GLN A 200 10.62 -9.51 -0.07
CA GLN A 200 11.31 -8.28 0.30
C GLN A 200 11.37 -7.35 -0.90
N ASN A 201 10.96 -6.10 -0.69
CA ASN A 201 10.98 -5.06 -1.71
C ASN A 201 11.74 -3.83 -1.20
N VAL A 202 12.49 -3.19 -2.09
CA VAL A 202 12.94 -1.81 -1.91
C VAL A 202 12.15 -0.94 -2.88
N LYS A 203 11.53 0.13 -2.41
CA LYS A 203 10.75 1.07 -3.21
C LYS A 203 11.39 2.44 -3.17
N LEU A 204 11.57 3.05 -4.34
CA LEU A 204 11.89 4.46 -4.51
C LEU A 204 10.67 5.13 -5.12
N SER A 205 10.14 6.15 -4.46
CA SER A 205 8.88 6.77 -4.83
C SER A 205 9.00 8.29 -4.91
N GLY A 206 8.25 8.87 -5.84
CA GLY A 206 8.17 10.31 -6.02
C GLY A 206 6.76 10.72 -6.41
N ALA A 207 6.32 11.89 -5.94
CA ALA A 207 5.04 12.45 -6.32
C ALA A 207 5.12 13.96 -6.50
N VAL A 208 4.28 14.48 -7.39
CA VAL A 208 4.19 15.90 -7.71
C VAL A 208 2.72 16.29 -7.85
N ASN A 209 2.43 17.56 -7.52
CA ASN A 209 1.12 18.17 -7.77
C ASN A 209 1.27 19.27 -8.82
N PRO A 210 1.16 18.95 -10.13
CA PRO A 210 1.29 19.95 -11.19
C PRO A 210 0.24 21.06 -11.08
N PHE A 211 -0.96 20.71 -10.61
CA PHE A 211 -2.07 21.62 -10.35
C PHE A 211 -2.67 21.32 -8.98
N LYS A 212 -3.41 22.28 -8.39
CA LYS A 212 -4.08 22.12 -7.08
C LYS A 212 -4.91 20.82 -7.00
N ASN A 213 -5.52 20.46 -8.13
CA ASN A 213 -6.49 19.38 -8.24
C ASN A 213 -5.91 18.09 -8.81
N MET A 214 -4.60 18.05 -9.12
CA MET A 214 -3.96 16.92 -9.77
C MET A 214 -2.77 16.44 -8.95
N LEU A 215 -2.67 15.12 -8.79
CA LEU A 215 -1.55 14.43 -8.16
C LEU A 215 -1.04 13.36 -9.13
N ILE A 216 0.27 13.32 -9.32
CA ILE A 216 0.96 12.25 -10.06
C ILE A 216 1.95 11.62 -9.10
N SER A 217 1.98 10.29 -9.05
CA SER A 217 2.87 9.51 -8.22
C SER A 217 3.52 8.40 -9.05
N ALA A 218 4.77 8.08 -8.75
CA ALA A 218 5.50 7.00 -9.37
C ALA A 218 6.37 6.27 -8.35
N ASP A 219 6.37 4.93 -8.42
CA ASP A 219 7.19 4.07 -7.58
C ASP A 219 8.01 3.13 -8.49
N VAL A 220 9.31 3.02 -8.20
CA VAL A 220 10.19 1.98 -8.73
C VAL A 220 10.38 0.95 -7.63
N VAL A 221 9.98 -0.29 -7.90
CA VAL A 221 10.07 -1.40 -6.95
C VAL A 221 11.17 -2.35 -7.39
N PHE A 222 12.06 -2.69 -6.46
CA PHE A 222 13.13 -3.67 -6.60
C PHE A 222 12.82 -4.88 -5.70
N PRO A 223 12.13 -5.91 -6.21
CA PRO A 223 11.88 -7.14 -5.48
C PRO A 223 13.14 -8.00 -5.39
N LYS A 224 13.35 -8.69 -4.28
CA LYS A 224 14.53 -9.57 -4.09
C LYS A 224 14.59 -10.75 -5.08
N HIS A 225 13.44 -11.31 -5.45
CA HIS A 225 13.34 -12.52 -6.26
C HIS A 225 12.46 -12.35 -7.49
N ASN A 226 12.29 -11.11 -7.97
CA ASN A 226 11.50 -10.82 -9.18
C ASN A 226 12.15 -9.67 -9.95
N LYS A 227 11.69 -9.41 -11.17
CA LYS A 227 12.16 -8.29 -11.99
C LYS A 227 11.70 -6.96 -11.38
N THR A 228 12.54 -5.93 -11.54
CA THR A 228 12.17 -4.55 -11.22
C THR A 228 10.89 -4.17 -11.94
N ASN A 229 9.99 -3.48 -11.24
CA ASN A 229 8.77 -2.98 -11.82
C ASN A 229 8.59 -1.48 -11.50
N PHE A 230 7.84 -0.84 -12.38
CA PHE A 230 7.45 0.55 -12.34
C PHE A 230 5.94 0.65 -12.12
N LEU A 231 5.54 1.50 -11.19
CA LEU A 231 4.16 1.84 -10.88
C LEU A 231 3.98 3.34 -11.15
N VAL A 232 2.89 3.72 -11.81
CA VAL A 232 2.54 5.12 -12.06
C VAL A 232 1.07 5.30 -11.70
N GLY A 233 0.74 6.39 -11.01
CA GLY A 233 -0.61 6.72 -10.59
C GLY A 233 -0.93 8.19 -10.80
N ALA A 234 -2.17 8.48 -11.14
CA ALA A 234 -2.70 9.83 -11.24
C ALA A 234 -4.03 9.94 -10.49
N GLU A 235 -4.22 11.04 -9.78
CA GLU A 235 -5.45 11.40 -9.09
C GLU A 235 -5.86 12.81 -9.53
N LEU A 236 -7.09 12.94 -10.00
CA LEU A 236 -7.75 14.21 -10.30
C LEU A 236 -8.91 14.39 -9.34
N SER A 237 -8.95 15.52 -8.64
CA SER A 237 -9.99 15.78 -7.64
C SER A 237 -10.68 17.11 -7.87
N THR A 238 -11.95 17.17 -7.49
CA THR A 238 -12.72 18.40 -7.43
C THR A 238 -13.33 18.54 -6.04
N GLU A 239 -13.45 19.78 -5.58
CA GLU A 239 -13.99 20.14 -4.26
C GLU A 239 -15.21 21.04 -4.49
N PRO A 240 -16.41 20.47 -4.75
CA PRO A 240 -17.60 21.27 -4.99
C PRO A 240 -17.96 22.17 -3.79
N ASN A 241 -17.60 21.73 -2.58
CA ASN A 241 -17.88 22.40 -1.31
C ASN A 241 -16.73 22.13 -0.33
N GLU A 242 -16.63 22.89 0.77
CA GLU A 242 -15.59 22.70 1.81
C GLU A 242 -15.64 21.33 2.52
N LEU A 243 -16.76 20.62 2.39
CA LEU A 243 -16.99 19.32 3.03
C LEU A 243 -16.93 18.15 2.06
N THR A 244 -16.83 18.39 0.75
CA THR A 244 -16.97 17.32 -0.25
C THR A 244 -15.83 17.37 -1.24
N ARG A 245 -15.14 16.23 -1.38
CA ARG A 245 -14.11 16.03 -2.40
C ARG A 245 -14.46 14.80 -3.23
N LEU A 246 -14.55 14.98 -4.54
CA LEU A 246 -14.72 13.89 -5.50
C LEU A 246 -13.38 13.65 -6.18
N SER A 247 -12.98 12.40 -6.32
CA SER A 247 -11.69 12.03 -6.90
C SER A 247 -11.87 10.94 -7.95
N PHE A 248 -11.25 11.13 -9.11
CA PHE A 248 -11.05 10.11 -10.11
C PHE A 248 -9.57 9.72 -10.14
N ARG A 249 -9.30 8.42 -10.25
CA ARG A 249 -7.94 7.88 -10.14
C ARG A 249 -7.70 6.83 -11.20
N THR A 250 -6.47 6.78 -11.67
CA THR A 250 -5.99 5.75 -12.58
C THR A 250 -4.53 5.43 -12.30
N GLY A 251 -4.09 4.25 -12.70
CA GLY A 251 -2.71 3.86 -12.57
C GLY A 251 -2.31 2.71 -13.48
N LEU A 252 -1.01 2.51 -13.55
CA LEU A 252 -0.33 1.52 -14.37
C LEU A 252 0.63 0.73 -13.48
N ASN A 253 0.57 -0.59 -13.57
CA ASN A 253 1.49 -1.50 -12.91
C ASN A 253 2.19 -2.38 -13.96
N SER A 254 3.45 -2.06 -14.25
CA SER A 254 4.22 -2.74 -15.30
C SER A 254 4.51 -4.22 -15.04
N GLN A 255 4.47 -4.69 -13.79
CA GLN A 255 4.62 -6.12 -13.49
C GLN A 255 3.44 -6.93 -14.06
N LYS A 256 2.24 -6.33 -14.07
CA LYS A 256 1.03 -6.98 -14.56
C LYS A 256 0.88 -6.88 -16.08
N MET A 257 1.46 -5.87 -16.72
CA MET A 257 1.39 -5.61 -18.18
C MET A 257 2.04 -6.65 -19.08
N ARG A 258 2.43 -7.81 -18.56
CA ARG A 258 3.25 -8.78 -19.29
C ARG A 258 2.47 -9.48 -20.41
N ASP A 259 1.16 -9.64 -20.24
CA ASP A 259 0.32 -10.38 -21.18
C ASP A 259 -0.92 -9.61 -21.70
N ASP A 260 -1.19 -8.35 -21.26
CA ASP A 260 -2.30 -7.51 -21.78
C ASP A 260 -2.41 -6.11 -21.08
N LEU A 261 -3.53 -5.38 -21.29
CA LEU A 261 -3.96 -4.17 -20.55
C LEU A 261 -4.20 -4.37 -19.03
N THR A 262 -3.83 -5.51 -18.46
CA THR A 262 -4.08 -5.93 -17.06
C THR A 262 -3.35 -5.09 -16.02
N GLY A 263 -2.35 -4.32 -16.44
CA GLY A 263 -1.67 -3.36 -15.58
C GLY A 263 -2.44 -2.05 -15.36
N PHE A 264 -3.51 -1.78 -16.11
CA PHE A 264 -4.29 -0.54 -15.98
C PHE A 264 -5.34 -0.65 -14.86
N THR A 265 -5.33 0.29 -13.93
CA THR A 265 -6.30 0.38 -12.82
C THR A 265 -7.07 1.69 -12.87
N MET A 266 -8.27 1.69 -12.31
CA MET A 266 -9.10 2.89 -12.18
C MET A 266 -9.89 2.87 -10.88
N GLY A 267 -10.32 4.05 -10.43
CA GLY A 267 -11.13 4.16 -9.23
C GLY A 267 -11.74 5.54 -9.03
N ILE A 268 -12.71 5.57 -8.12
CA ILE A 268 -13.41 6.78 -7.71
C ILE A 268 -13.39 6.88 -6.19
N GLY A 269 -13.38 8.11 -5.68
CA GLY A 269 -13.39 8.40 -4.26
C GLY A 269 -14.34 9.55 -3.96
N ILE A 270 -15.09 9.41 -2.88
CA ILE A 270 -15.98 10.45 -2.35
C ILE A 270 -15.60 10.66 -0.89
N THR A 271 -15.08 11.85 -0.60
CA THR A 271 -14.84 12.31 0.77
C THR A 271 -15.96 13.25 1.20
N LEU A 272 -16.55 12.97 2.35
CA LEU A 272 -17.55 13.76 3.06
C LEU A 272 -17.01 14.09 4.46
N HIS A 273 -16.49 15.31 4.63
CA HIS A 273 -15.91 15.81 5.86
C HIS A 273 -14.76 14.93 6.39
N PHE A 274 -15.00 14.06 7.37
CA PHE A 274 -14.00 13.12 7.93
C PHE A 274 -14.12 11.70 7.36
N PHE A 275 -15.07 11.44 6.47
CA PHE A 275 -15.39 10.12 5.94
C PHE A 275 -15.02 10.03 4.46
N THR A 276 -14.36 8.96 4.04
CA THR A 276 -14.06 8.71 2.62
C THR A 276 -14.49 7.30 2.24
N LEU A 277 -15.22 7.20 1.13
CA LEU A 277 -15.52 5.94 0.46
C LEU A 277 -14.76 5.90 -0.86
N ASP A 278 -13.90 4.91 -1.02
CA ASP A 278 -13.15 4.67 -2.24
C ASP A 278 -13.54 3.32 -2.85
N TYR A 279 -13.64 3.30 -4.17
CA TYR A 279 -13.83 2.10 -4.96
C TYR A 279 -12.76 2.02 -6.04
N ALA A 280 -12.20 0.83 -6.22
CA ALA A 280 -11.21 0.54 -7.24
C ALA A 280 -11.57 -0.69 -8.04
N TYR A 281 -11.29 -0.58 -9.33
CA TYR A 281 -11.36 -1.66 -10.29
C TYR A 281 -9.94 -1.99 -10.75
N VAL A 282 -9.53 -3.23 -10.50
CA VAL A 282 -8.18 -3.73 -10.77
C VAL A 282 -8.31 -4.99 -11.63
N PRO A 283 -8.07 -4.89 -12.94
CA PRO A 283 -7.98 -6.06 -13.83
C PRO A 283 -6.81 -6.97 -13.44
N MET A 284 -6.98 -8.27 -13.65
CA MET A 284 -5.95 -9.30 -13.45
C MET A 284 -5.83 -10.28 -14.63
N GLY A 285 -6.30 -9.89 -15.81
CA GLY A 285 -6.20 -10.73 -17.02
C GLY A 285 -7.07 -11.96 -16.93
N ASP A 286 -6.48 -13.13 -17.16
CA ASP A 286 -7.14 -14.44 -17.14
C ASP A 286 -7.66 -14.83 -15.74
N LEU A 287 -7.09 -14.23 -14.69
CA LEU A 287 -7.60 -14.34 -13.31
C LEU A 287 -8.82 -13.43 -13.06
N GLY A 288 -9.27 -12.74 -14.11
CA GLY A 288 -10.41 -11.83 -14.22
C GLY A 288 -10.30 -10.51 -13.49
N LYS A 289 -11.35 -10.07 -12.79
CA LYS A 289 -11.53 -8.67 -12.35
C LYS A 289 -11.67 -8.59 -10.85
N THR A 290 -10.89 -7.70 -10.23
CA THR A 290 -10.93 -7.45 -8.80
C THR A 290 -11.66 -6.14 -8.50
N HIS A 291 -12.56 -6.22 -7.54
CA HIS A 291 -13.26 -5.07 -6.99
C HIS A 291 -12.80 -4.84 -5.56
N GLN A 292 -12.41 -3.61 -5.25
CA GLN A 292 -11.91 -3.25 -3.93
C GLN A 292 -12.65 -2.02 -3.42
N ILE A 293 -13.17 -2.14 -2.20
CA ILE A 293 -13.89 -1.06 -1.51
C ILE A 293 -13.10 -0.76 -0.24
N SER A 294 -12.82 0.52 0.00
CA SER A 294 -12.27 0.98 1.26
C SER A 294 -13.07 2.12 1.86
N LEU A 295 -13.14 2.10 3.17
CA LEU A 295 -13.76 3.08 4.03
C LEU A 295 -12.70 3.70 4.93
N THR A 296 -12.54 5.01 4.87
CA THR A 296 -11.54 5.73 5.66
C THR A 296 -12.22 6.78 6.53
N PHE A 297 -11.82 6.87 7.79
CA PHE A 297 -12.22 7.89 8.73
C PHE A 297 -11.00 8.69 9.15
N ASP A 298 -10.89 9.93 8.66
CA ASP A 298 -9.78 10.84 8.93
C ASP A 298 -10.28 12.05 9.73
N PHE A 299 -9.95 12.10 11.02
CA PHE A 299 -10.41 13.18 11.89
C PHE A 299 -9.42 14.35 11.89
N PRO A 300 -9.85 15.57 11.51
CA PRO A 300 -9.01 16.75 11.62
C PRO A 300 -8.80 17.17 13.09
N PHE A 301 -7.76 17.97 13.35
CA PHE A 301 -7.51 18.51 14.68
C PHE A 301 -8.56 19.59 15.03
N ARG A 302 -9.25 19.47 16.17
CA ARG A 302 -10.27 20.45 16.63
C ARG A 302 -9.71 21.59 17.49
N SER A 303 -8.40 21.62 17.79
CA SER A 303 -7.80 22.64 18.67
C SER A 303 -6.58 23.33 18.04
N PRO A 304 -6.42 24.66 18.16
CA PRO A 304 -5.29 25.39 17.60
C PRO A 304 -3.94 25.05 18.27
N VAL A 305 -3.93 24.33 19.40
CA VAL A 305 -2.72 24.05 20.20
C VAL A 305 -1.70 23.15 19.46
N PHE A 306 -2.15 22.35 18.48
CA PHE A 306 -1.29 21.50 17.66
C PHE A 306 -1.51 21.70 16.15
N GLN A 307 -1.91 22.91 15.74
CA GLN A 307 -1.87 23.22 14.30
C GLN A 307 -0.41 23.23 13.85
N ARG A 308 0.00 22.20 13.10
CA ARG A 308 1.04 22.39 12.08
C ARG A 308 0.52 23.54 11.23
N ARG A 309 1.20 24.69 11.27
CA ARG A 309 0.81 25.91 10.53
C ARG A 309 0.24 25.51 9.18
N ASP A 310 -0.97 25.95 8.89
CA ASP A 310 -1.68 25.62 7.66
C ASP A 310 -0.77 25.88 6.45
N ARG A 311 -0.22 24.80 5.88
CA ARG A 311 0.77 24.87 4.78
C ARG A 311 0.07 24.85 3.43
N SER A 312 -1.11 25.45 3.35
CA SER A 312 -1.70 25.77 2.06
C SER A 312 -0.76 26.74 1.33
N ILE A 313 -0.39 26.38 0.10
CA ILE A 313 0.55 27.14 -0.76
C ILE A 313 -0.01 28.55 -1.06
N PHE A 314 -1.31 28.78 -0.81
CA PHE A 314 -2.01 30.01 -1.11
C PHE A 314 -1.88 31.11 -0.05
N THR A 315 -1.39 30.81 1.17
CA THR A 315 -1.23 31.84 2.21
C THR A 315 -0.20 32.91 1.78
N LYS A 316 0.78 32.56 0.93
CA LYS A 316 1.79 33.51 0.40
C LYS A 316 1.33 34.34 -0.79
N ILE A 317 0.20 34.04 -1.42
CA ILE A 317 -0.26 34.76 -2.63
C ILE A 317 -1.11 35.99 -2.29
N LYS A 318 -1.63 36.10 -1.06
CA LYS A 318 -2.40 37.28 -0.61
C LYS A 318 -1.63 38.60 -0.53
N GLY A 319 -0.32 38.62 -0.83
CA GLY A 319 0.52 39.81 -0.73
C GLY A 319 0.83 40.52 -2.05
N ILE A 320 0.49 39.96 -3.21
CA ILE A 320 0.82 40.60 -4.51
C ILE A 320 -0.41 41.37 -5.00
N SER A 321 -0.56 42.59 -4.49
CA SER A 321 -1.42 43.60 -5.09
C SER A 321 -0.74 44.10 -6.38
N PHE A 322 -1.31 43.78 -7.54
CA PHE A 322 -0.99 44.53 -8.74
C PHE A 322 -1.64 45.92 -8.61
N LYS A 323 -0.81 46.96 -8.47
CA LYS A 323 -1.15 48.34 -8.80
C LYS A 323 -0.70 48.62 -10.23
#